data_AF-A0A7X8W5E0-F1
#
_entry.id   AF-A0A7X8W5E0-F1
#
_cell.length_a   1.000
_cell.length_b   1.000
_cell.length_c   1.000
_cell.angle_alpha   90.00
_cell.angle_beta   90.00
_cell.angle_gamma   90.00
#
_symmetry.space_group_name_H-M   'P 1'
#
loop_
_entity.id
_entity.type
_entity.pdbx_description
1 polymer ?
#
loop_
_entity_poly.entity_id
_entity_poly.type
_entity_poly.pdbx_seq_one_letter_code
_entity_poly.pdbx_strand_id
1 'polypeptide(L)'
;MKEATTLHEQIIQRANKDLKGIEKRYETENDFLALVATGDITRITEMINSDKFEIYNFAYRDLTRPLRMKKNSIIILNTLLRKVAYDQGVNPFMIHCTSEEFAYQIENCTTDEMCNKLFYTVMLSYTQLISLLNGQKHSLITKSVLTYIEANLSDSNLSLATISEALGYEKETLSKRIKR
;
A
#
# COMPACT_ATOMS: atom_id res chain seq x y z
N MET A 1 -47.22 -20.11 -10.97
CA MET A 1 -45.91 -20.30 -10.31
C MET A 1 -45.01 -19.16 -10.76
N LYS A 2 -44.51 -18.31 -9.85
CA LYS A 2 -43.45 -17.33 -10.21
C LYS A 2 -42.15 -18.13 -10.33
N GLU A 3 -41.46 -18.02 -11.47
CA GLU A 3 -40.12 -18.61 -11.63
C GLU A 3 -39.20 -18.06 -10.55
N ALA A 4 -38.45 -18.95 -9.90
CA ALA A 4 -37.47 -18.55 -8.90
C ALA A 4 -36.35 -17.74 -9.60
N THR A 5 -36.24 -16.47 -9.26
CA THR A 5 -35.19 -15.57 -9.74
C THR A 5 -33.82 -16.19 -9.47
N THR A 6 -32.95 -16.22 -10.49
CA THR A 6 -31.61 -16.82 -10.38
C THR A 6 -30.75 -16.09 -9.35
N LEU A 7 -29.73 -16.76 -8.79
CA LEU A 7 -28.78 -16.12 -7.87
C LEU A 7 -28.12 -14.87 -8.49
N HIS A 8 -27.79 -14.94 -9.78
CA HIS A 8 -27.18 -13.83 -10.52
C HIS A 8 -28.10 -12.60 -10.55
N GLU A 9 -29.37 -12.79 -10.90
CA GLU A 9 -30.37 -11.72 -10.90
C GLU A 9 -30.61 -11.16 -9.51
N GLN A 10 -30.62 -12.00 -8.46
CA GLN A 10 -30.73 -11.53 -7.08
C GLN A 10 -29.53 -10.65 -6.67
N ILE A 11 -28.31 -11.00 -7.10
CA ILE A 11 -27.11 -10.17 -6.85
C ILE A 11 -27.21 -8.84 -7.57
N ILE A 12 -27.60 -8.83 -8.86
CA ILE A 12 -27.79 -7.59 -9.63
C ILE A 12 -28.85 -6.69 -9.00
N GLN A 13 -29.99 -7.26 -8.59
CA GLN A 13 -31.04 -6.48 -7.92
C GLN A 13 -30.58 -5.86 -6.59
N ARG A 14 -29.73 -6.56 -5.82
CA ARG A 14 -29.12 -5.98 -4.61
C ARG A 14 -28.11 -4.90 -4.96
N ALA A 15 -27.24 -5.14 -5.95
CA ALA A 15 -26.24 -4.19 -6.40
C ALA A 15 -26.87 -2.88 -6.90
N ASN A 16 -27.95 -2.97 -7.68
CA ASN A 16 -28.69 -1.81 -8.19
C ASN A 16 -29.27 -0.93 -7.07
N LYS A 17 -29.54 -1.50 -5.89
CA LYS A 17 -30.01 -0.73 -4.72
C LYS A 17 -28.89 -0.01 -3.96
N ASP A 18 -27.62 -0.35 -4.23
CA ASP A 18 -26.43 0.16 -3.52
C ASP A 18 -25.35 0.65 -4.50
N LEU A 19 -25.71 1.18 -5.67
CA LEU A 19 -24.73 1.61 -6.68
C LEU A 19 -23.72 2.62 -6.12
N LYS A 20 -24.21 3.63 -5.38
CA LYS A 20 -23.35 4.63 -4.73
C LYS A 20 -22.41 4.02 -3.70
N GLY A 21 -22.88 3.03 -2.93
CA GLY A 21 -22.03 2.32 -1.97
C GLY A 21 -20.97 1.47 -2.65
N ILE A 22 -21.29 0.86 -3.80
CA ILE A 22 -20.33 0.11 -4.62
C ILE A 22 -19.21 1.06 -5.10
N GLU A 23 -19.57 2.17 -5.74
CA GLU A 23 -18.60 3.15 -6.24
C GLU A 23 -17.73 3.69 -5.10
N LYS A 24 -18.35 4.03 -3.97
CA LYS A 24 -17.61 4.56 -2.82
C LYS A 24 -16.61 3.57 -2.24
N ARG A 25 -16.90 2.27 -2.27
CA ARG A 25 -15.95 1.23 -1.85
C ARG A 25 -14.71 1.21 -2.74
N TYR A 26 -14.89 1.31 -4.06
CA TYR A 26 -13.75 1.35 -4.99
C TYR A 26 -12.92 2.63 -4.84
N GLU A 27 -13.56 3.79 -4.67
CA GLU A 27 -12.83 5.03 -4.36
C GLU A 27 -12.00 4.89 -3.09
N THR A 28 -12.62 4.38 -2.02
CA THR A 28 -11.98 4.23 -0.72
C THR A 28 -10.82 3.23 -0.79
N GLU A 29 -10.99 2.12 -1.51
CA GLU A 29 -9.92 1.16 -1.78
C GLU A 29 -8.76 1.82 -2.53
N ASN A 30 -9.03 2.57 -3.60
CA ASN A 30 -8.00 3.25 -4.39
C ASN A 30 -7.23 4.28 -3.56
N ASP A 31 -7.93 5.09 -2.76
CA ASP A 31 -7.31 6.08 -1.87
C ASP A 31 -6.38 5.38 -0.86
N PHE A 32 -6.80 4.24 -0.31
CA PHE A 32 -5.99 3.45 0.59
C PHE A 32 -4.76 2.84 -0.08
N LEU A 33 -4.92 2.24 -1.27
CA LEU A 33 -3.78 1.66 -2.01
C LEU A 33 -2.78 2.75 -2.41
N ALA A 34 -3.26 3.93 -2.81
CA ALA A 34 -2.43 5.09 -3.10
C ALA A 34 -1.67 5.56 -1.84
N LEU A 35 -2.30 5.54 -0.67
CA LEU A 35 -1.65 5.87 0.59
C LEU A 35 -0.52 4.88 0.92
N VAL A 36 -0.77 3.57 0.83
CA VAL A 36 0.26 2.54 1.05
C VAL A 36 1.42 2.70 0.06
N ALA A 37 1.12 3.02 -1.20
CA ALA A 37 2.13 3.23 -2.23
C ALA A 37 3.15 4.33 -1.90
N THR A 38 2.79 5.29 -1.03
CA THR A 38 3.72 6.34 -0.59
C THR A 38 4.80 5.83 0.38
N GLY A 39 4.56 4.71 1.06
CA GLY A 39 5.43 4.25 2.15
C GLY A 39 5.35 5.12 3.42
N ASP A 40 4.32 5.96 3.56
CA ASP A 40 4.10 6.82 4.73
C ASP A 40 3.47 6.04 5.89
N ILE A 41 4.35 5.54 6.77
CA ILE A 41 3.97 4.76 7.95
C ILE A 41 3.10 5.55 8.92
N THR A 42 3.39 6.85 9.08
CA THR A 42 2.68 7.70 10.03
C THR A 42 1.23 7.84 9.60
N ARG A 43 0.99 8.19 8.34
CA ARG A 43 -0.35 8.36 7.79
C ARG A 43 -1.18 7.07 7.78
N ILE A 44 -0.55 5.94 7.48
CA ILE A 44 -1.22 4.62 7.57
C ILE A 44 -1.60 4.31 9.02
N THR A 45 -0.71 4.59 9.98
CA THR A 45 -0.98 4.37 11.40
C THR A 45 -2.12 5.27 11.90
N GLU A 46 -2.14 6.54 11.50
CA GLU A 46 -3.25 7.47 11.81
C GLU A 46 -4.58 6.98 11.23
N MET A 47 -4.58 6.50 9.97
CA MET A 47 -5.76 5.94 9.33
C MET A 47 -6.28 4.70 10.07
N ILE A 48 -5.37 3.78 10.44
CA ILE A 48 -5.67 2.56 11.22
C ILE A 48 -6.35 2.91 12.55
N ASN A 49 -5.85 3.92 13.24
CA ASN A 49 -6.37 4.33 14.55
C ASN A 49 -7.61 5.22 14.47
N SER A 50 -8.10 5.55 13.26
CA SER A 50 -9.28 6.38 13.10
C SER A 50 -10.58 5.56 13.20
N ASP A 51 -11.63 6.17 13.75
CA ASP A 51 -12.98 5.58 13.81
C ASP A 51 -13.59 5.23 12.44
N LYS A 52 -12.94 5.67 11.35
CA LYS A 52 -13.34 5.42 9.96
C LYS A 52 -12.83 4.09 9.41
N PHE A 53 -12.06 3.33 10.19
CA PHE A 53 -11.40 2.13 9.71
C PHE A 53 -12.39 1.01 9.29
N GLU A 54 -13.58 0.98 9.89
CA GLU A 54 -14.64 0.03 9.51
C GLU A 54 -15.09 0.13 8.04
N ILE A 55 -14.79 1.24 7.37
CA ILE A 55 -15.12 1.48 5.95
C ILE A 55 -14.26 0.60 5.01
N TYR A 56 -13.08 0.14 5.46
CA TYR A 56 -12.18 -0.72 4.68
C TYR A 56 -12.50 -2.22 4.81
N ASN A 57 -13.72 -2.57 5.22
CA ASN A 57 -14.13 -3.96 5.30
C ASN A 57 -14.36 -4.53 3.89
N PHE A 58 -13.31 -5.10 3.31
CA PHE A 58 -13.29 -5.68 1.96
C PHE A 58 -14.19 -6.93 1.81
N ALA A 59 -14.73 -7.49 2.92
CA ALA A 59 -15.67 -8.61 2.87
C ALA A 59 -17.11 -8.16 3.11
N TYR A 60 -17.89 -8.12 2.02
CA TYR A 60 -19.36 -8.03 2.08
C TYR A 60 -20.01 -9.24 1.41
N ARG A 61 -19.78 -10.44 1.94
CA ARG A 61 -20.50 -11.65 1.47
C ARG A 61 -20.67 -12.61 2.64
N ASP A 62 -21.90 -12.83 3.09
CA ASP A 62 -22.31 -13.84 4.07
C ASP A 62 -21.98 -13.55 5.56
N LEU A 63 -23.01 -13.13 6.31
CA LEU A 63 -22.95 -12.87 7.75
C LEU A 63 -22.94 -14.15 8.61
N THR A 64 -23.13 -15.34 8.01
CA THR A 64 -23.24 -16.59 8.75
C THR A 64 -21.89 -17.18 9.16
N ARG A 65 -20.76 -16.70 8.60
CA ARG A 65 -19.40 -17.18 8.89
C ARG A 65 -18.40 -16.03 9.09
N PRO A 66 -18.48 -15.30 10.21
CA PRO A 66 -17.71 -14.06 10.42
C PRO A 66 -16.20 -14.27 10.36
N LEU A 67 -15.65 -15.33 10.98
CA LEU A 67 -14.21 -15.57 11.00
C LEU A 67 -13.65 -15.89 9.60
N ARG A 68 -14.35 -16.75 8.84
CA ARG A 68 -13.94 -17.09 7.46
C ARG A 68 -13.91 -15.83 6.59
N MET A 69 -14.89 -14.95 6.77
CA MET A 69 -14.93 -13.69 6.01
C MET A 69 -13.79 -12.77 6.37
N LYS A 70 -13.42 -12.66 7.64
CA LYS A 70 -12.23 -11.89 8.04
C LYS A 70 -10.95 -12.44 7.44
N LYS A 71 -10.74 -13.75 7.49
CA LYS A 71 -9.60 -14.40 6.83
C LYS A 71 -9.57 -14.08 5.33
N ASN A 72 -10.71 -14.17 4.65
CA ASN A 72 -10.83 -13.81 3.23
C ASN A 72 -10.50 -12.34 2.96
N SER A 73 -10.93 -11.40 3.80
CA SER A 73 -10.57 -9.99 3.68
C SER A 73 -9.06 -9.79 3.74
N ILE A 74 -8.37 -10.49 4.65
CA ILE A 74 -6.91 -10.39 4.79
C ILE A 74 -6.21 -10.99 3.56
N ILE A 75 -6.74 -12.07 2.97
CA ILE A 75 -6.21 -12.62 1.71
C ILE A 75 -6.31 -11.61 0.56
N ILE A 76 -7.47 -10.95 0.44
CA ILE A 76 -7.69 -9.89 -0.57
C ILE A 76 -6.70 -8.74 -0.34
N LEU A 77 -6.62 -8.25 0.89
CA LEU A 77 -5.69 -7.20 1.28
C LEU A 77 -4.23 -7.56 0.95
N ASN A 78 -3.78 -8.75 1.38
CA ASN A 78 -2.42 -9.24 1.11
C ASN A 78 -2.15 -9.25 -0.41
N THR A 79 -3.12 -9.68 -1.21
CA THR A 79 -3.00 -9.71 -2.67
C THR A 79 -2.87 -8.31 -3.28
N LEU A 80 -3.71 -7.37 -2.85
CA LEU A 80 -3.68 -5.98 -3.33
C LEU A 80 -2.34 -5.30 -2.97
N LEU A 81 -1.91 -5.44 -1.71
CA LEU A 81 -0.68 -4.80 -1.25
C LEU A 81 0.58 -5.43 -1.84
N ARG A 82 0.55 -6.73 -2.14
CA ARG A 82 1.59 -7.41 -2.91
C ARG A 82 1.80 -6.75 -4.28
N LYS A 83 0.69 -6.40 -4.94
CA LYS A 83 0.70 -5.71 -6.23
C LYS A 83 1.19 -4.27 -6.11
N VAL A 84 0.69 -3.52 -5.12
CA VAL A 84 1.18 -2.16 -4.85
C VAL A 84 2.69 -2.15 -4.61
N ALA A 85 3.20 -3.03 -3.75
CA ALA A 85 4.64 -3.12 -3.46
C ALA A 85 5.48 -3.44 -4.70
N TYR A 86 5.00 -4.36 -5.55
CA TYR A 86 5.66 -4.68 -6.81
C TYR A 86 5.71 -3.46 -7.74
N ASP A 87 4.60 -2.73 -7.88
CA ASP A 87 4.50 -1.57 -8.75
C ASP A 87 5.36 -0.39 -8.24
N GLN A 88 5.65 -0.32 -6.93
CA GLN A 88 6.62 0.61 -6.34
C GLN A 88 8.10 0.18 -6.50
N GLY A 89 8.34 -1.02 -7.02
CA GLY A 89 9.69 -1.56 -7.28
C GLY A 89 10.33 -2.25 -6.08
N VAL A 90 9.53 -2.73 -5.11
CA VAL A 90 10.05 -3.61 -4.06
C VAL A 90 10.51 -4.93 -4.70
N ASN A 91 11.61 -5.49 -4.19
CA ASN A 91 12.17 -6.73 -4.73
C ASN A 91 11.13 -7.88 -4.63
N PRO A 92 10.83 -8.60 -5.73
CA PRO A 92 9.86 -9.69 -5.75
C PRO A 92 10.13 -10.80 -4.73
N PHE A 93 11.39 -11.06 -4.39
CA PHE A 93 11.75 -12.02 -3.34
C PHE A 93 11.23 -11.59 -1.97
N MET A 94 11.44 -10.32 -1.58
CA MET A 94 10.93 -9.79 -0.31
C MET A 94 9.40 -9.82 -0.27
N ILE A 95 8.76 -9.43 -1.38
CA ILE A 95 7.31 -9.48 -1.55
C ILE A 95 6.79 -10.92 -1.36
N HIS A 96 7.45 -11.90 -1.97
CA HIS A 96 7.08 -13.31 -1.87
C HIS A 96 7.19 -13.81 -0.43
N CYS A 97 8.33 -13.59 0.25
CA CYS A 97 8.51 -14.00 1.64
C CYS A 97 7.44 -13.40 2.56
N THR A 98 7.18 -12.10 2.44
CA THR A 98 6.14 -11.42 3.23
C THR A 98 4.74 -11.98 2.94
N SER A 99 4.42 -12.22 1.67
CA SER A 99 3.13 -12.79 1.27
C SER A 99 2.92 -14.20 1.81
N GLU A 100 3.96 -15.05 1.79
CA GLU A 100 3.92 -16.43 2.30
C GLU A 100 3.75 -16.46 3.82
N GLU A 101 4.48 -15.61 4.54
CA GLU A 101 4.34 -15.47 5.98
C GLU A 101 2.89 -15.11 6.37
N PHE A 102 2.30 -14.15 5.66
CA PHE A 102 0.90 -13.79 5.89
C PHE A 102 -0.08 -14.88 5.49
N ALA A 103 0.17 -15.65 4.41
CA ALA A 103 -0.68 -16.79 4.08
C ALA A 103 -0.73 -17.81 5.24
N TYR A 104 0.42 -18.11 5.85
CA TYR A 104 0.49 -18.97 7.03
C TYR A 104 -0.22 -18.36 8.26
N GLN A 105 0.01 -17.07 8.56
CA GLN A 105 -0.62 -16.41 9.70
C GLN A 105 -2.15 -16.30 9.54
N ILE A 106 -2.63 -16.05 8.31
CA ILE A 106 -4.06 -16.03 7.99
C ILE A 106 -4.65 -17.39 8.32
N GLU A 107 -4.08 -18.49 7.84
CA GLU A 107 -4.61 -19.83 8.08
C GLU A 107 -4.67 -20.17 9.58
N ASN A 108 -3.73 -19.68 10.37
CA ASN A 108 -3.69 -19.90 11.82
C ASN A 108 -4.58 -18.98 12.65
N CYS A 109 -5.26 -17.99 12.05
CA CYS A 109 -6.21 -17.16 12.79
C CYS A 109 -7.45 -17.97 13.20
N THR A 110 -7.70 -18.01 14.52
CA THR A 110 -8.86 -18.71 15.12
C THR A 110 -9.85 -17.78 15.79
N THR A 111 -9.51 -16.51 15.97
CA THR A 111 -10.37 -15.51 16.62
C THR A 111 -10.49 -14.22 15.82
N ASP A 112 -11.54 -13.47 16.13
CA ASP A 112 -11.80 -12.14 15.57
C ASP A 112 -10.64 -11.17 15.81
N GLU A 113 -10.16 -11.15 17.05
CA GLU A 113 -9.08 -10.28 17.50
C GLU A 113 -7.76 -10.58 16.78
N MET A 114 -7.45 -11.87 16.56
CA MET A 114 -6.28 -12.27 15.78
C MET A 114 -6.37 -11.78 14.34
N CYS A 115 -7.54 -11.92 13.71
CA CYS A 115 -7.75 -11.39 12.36
C CYS A 115 -7.61 -9.87 12.30
N ASN A 116 -8.16 -9.13 13.26
CA ASN A 116 -8.07 -7.68 13.28
C ASN A 116 -6.60 -7.23 13.43
N LYS A 117 -5.87 -7.83 14.38
CA LYS A 117 -4.42 -7.57 14.56
C LYS A 117 -3.65 -7.85 13.28
N LEU A 118 -3.88 -9.02 12.68
CA LEU A 118 -3.21 -9.43 11.44
C LEU A 118 -3.52 -8.48 10.28
N PHE A 119 -4.76 -8.01 10.16
CA PHE A 119 -5.14 -7.04 9.14
C PHE A 119 -4.30 -5.77 9.24
N TYR A 120 -4.10 -5.24 10.45
CA TYR A 120 -3.22 -4.09 10.69
C TYR A 120 -1.76 -4.39 10.37
N THR A 121 -1.26 -5.55 10.80
CA THR A 121 0.10 -5.98 10.52
C THR A 121 0.38 -6.05 9.03
N VAL A 122 -0.54 -6.61 8.23
CA VAL A 122 -0.40 -6.70 6.76
C VAL A 122 -0.22 -5.31 6.14
N MET A 123 -1.05 -4.33 6.50
CA MET A 123 -0.94 -2.97 5.97
C MET A 123 0.39 -2.31 6.32
N LEU A 124 0.78 -2.41 7.60
CA LEU A 124 2.02 -1.81 8.07
C LEU A 124 3.24 -2.45 7.41
N SER A 125 3.30 -3.78 7.31
CA SER A 125 4.46 -4.48 6.73
C SER A 125 4.70 -4.14 5.26
N TYR A 126 3.67 -4.10 4.43
CA TYR A 126 3.85 -3.68 3.04
C TYR A 126 4.22 -2.21 2.91
N THR A 127 3.64 -1.34 3.73
CA THR A 127 4.03 0.08 3.77
C THR A 127 5.49 0.23 4.20
N GLN A 128 5.97 -0.58 5.15
CA GLN A 128 7.37 -0.60 5.61
C GLN A 128 8.33 -1.05 4.51
N LEU A 129 8.00 -2.08 3.73
CA LEU A 129 8.82 -2.51 2.60
C LEU A 129 9.04 -1.37 1.59
N ILE A 130 7.98 -0.61 1.28
CA ILE A 130 8.03 0.54 0.38
C ILE A 130 8.82 1.68 1.03
N SER A 131 8.60 1.95 2.32
CA SER A 131 9.33 2.97 3.09
C SER A 131 10.84 2.72 3.13
N LEU A 132 11.26 1.47 3.35
CA LEU A 132 12.66 1.04 3.35
C LEU A 132 13.30 1.22 1.97
N LEU A 133 12.60 0.83 0.90
CA LEU A 133 13.05 1.06 -0.48
C LEU A 133 13.27 2.55 -0.75
N ASN A 134 12.31 3.39 -0.34
CA ASN A 134 12.41 4.84 -0.49
C ASN A 134 13.62 5.37 0.29
N GLY A 135 13.81 4.96 1.55
CA GLY A 135 14.98 5.33 2.36
C GLY A 135 16.33 4.95 1.72
N GLN A 136 16.43 3.78 1.11
CA GLN A 136 17.64 3.35 0.39
C GLN A 136 17.90 4.20 -0.86
N LYS A 137 16.87 4.42 -1.70
CA LYS A 137 16.94 5.35 -2.84
C LYS A 137 17.35 6.75 -2.35
N HIS A 138 16.86 7.16 -1.18
CA HIS A 138 17.21 8.44 -0.60
C HIS A 138 18.71 8.55 -0.31
N SER A 139 19.26 7.57 0.41
CA SER A 139 20.68 7.49 0.76
C SER A 139 21.60 7.47 -0.48
N LEU A 140 21.25 6.69 -1.50
CA LEU A 140 22.04 6.57 -2.73
C LEU A 140 22.17 7.91 -3.48
N ILE A 141 21.06 8.61 -3.67
CA ILE A 141 21.07 9.94 -4.33
C ILE A 141 21.92 10.93 -3.53
N THR A 142 21.76 10.98 -2.20
CA THR A 142 22.57 11.88 -1.36
C THR A 142 24.06 11.59 -1.50
N LYS A 143 24.44 10.31 -1.48
CA LYS A 143 25.83 9.89 -1.68
C LYS A 143 26.35 10.30 -3.06
N SER A 144 25.59 10.05 -4.12
CA SER A 144 25.97 10.46 -5.49
C SER A 144 26.17 11.97 -5.63
N VAL A 145 25.29 12.77 -5.00
CA VAL A 145 25.38 14.23 -4.99
C VAL A 145 26.64 14.71 -4.27
N LEU A 146 26.92 14.17 -3.08
CA LEU A 146 28.12 14.52 -2.31
C LEU A 146 29.40 14.17 -3.08
N THR A 147 29.48 12.97 -3.65
CA THR A 147 30.63 12.55 -4.47
C THR A 147 30.82 13.45 -5.69
N TYR A 148 29.73 13.88 -6.35
CA TYR A 148 29.83 14.80 -7.48
C TYR A 148 30.34 16.19 -7.07
N ILE A 149 29.84 16.72 -5.95
CA ILE A 149 30.30 18.02 -5.41
C ILE A 149 31.78 17.95 -5.08
N GLU A 150 32.22 16.92 -4.35
CA GLU A 150 33.61 16.70 -3.96
C GLU A 150 34.55 16.62 -5.17
N ALA A 151 34.14 15.94 -6.23
CA ALA A 151 34.92 15.81 -7.46
C ALA A 151 35.03 17.13 -8.26
N ASN A 152 34.12 18.08 -8.04
CA ASN A 152 34.01 19.31 -8.83
C ASN A 152 34.13 20.59 -7.97
N LEU A 153 34.75 20.52 -6.79
CA LEU A 153 34.88 21.66 -5.86
C LEU A 153 35.63 22.87 -6.45
N SER A 154 36.49 22.64 -7.45
CA SER A 154 37.24 23.72 -8.13
C SER A 154 36.47 24.34 -9.31
N ASP A 155 35.32 23.80 -9.68
CA ASP A 155 34.48 24.33 -10.76
C ASP A 155 33.64 25.51 -10.25
N SER A 156 33.90 26.70 -10.82
CA SER A 156 33.15 27.92 -10.51
C SER A 156 31.71 27.92 -11.03
N ASN A 157 31.35 26.96 -11.88
CA ASN A 157 29.98 26.77 -12.39
C ASN A 157 29.20 25.68 -11.63
N LEU A 158 29.74 25.15 -10.53
CA LEU A 158 29.04 24.16 -9.71
C LEU A 158 27.74 24.75 -9.16
N SER A 159 26.62 24.17 -9.58
CA SER A 159 25.28 24.63 -9.23
C SER A 159 24.32 23.45 -9.18
N LEU A 160 23.15 23.63 -8.56
CA LEU A 160 22.10 22.61 -8.57
C LEU A 160 21.72 22.18 -9.99
N ALA A 161 21.83 23.09 -10.97
CA ALA A 161 21.55 22.79 -12.36
C ALA A 161 22.57 21.85 -12.97
N THR A 162 23.86 22.11 -12.75
CA THR A 162 24.93 21.28 -13.30
C THR A 162 24.95 19.90 -12.63
N ILE A 163 24.65 19.82 -11.32
CA ILE A 163 24.51 18.54 -10.61
C ILE A 163 23.31 17.73 -11.13
N SER A 164 22.17 18.39 -11.35
CA SER A 164 20.95 17.77 -11.89
C SER A 164 21.16 17.18 -13.27
N GLU A 165 21.80 17.94 -14.16
CA GLU A 165 22.15 17.51 -15.52
C GLU A 165 23.15 16.35 -15.51
N ALA A 166 24.21 16.45 -14.71
CA ALA A 166 25.26 15.43 -14.68
C ALA A 166 24.82 14.10 -14.06
N LEU A 167 23.95 14.14 -13.04
CA LEU A 167 23.48 12.94 -12.35
C LEU A 167 22.12 12.42 -12.87
N GLY A 168 21.47 13.14 -13.78
CA GLY A 168 20.16 12.77 -14.33
C GLY A 168 19.01 12.80 -13.32
N TYR A 169 19.17 13.52 -12.21
CA TYR A 169 18.13 13.68 -11.19
C TYR A 169 17.37 15.00 -11.37
N GLU A 170 16.06 15.02 -11.13
CA GLU A 170 15.29 16.27 -11.17
C GLU A 170 15.75 17.29 -10.12
N LYS A 171 15.83 18.58 -10.52
CA LYS A 171 16.19 19.70 -9.63
C LYS A 171 15.36 19.75 -8.35
N GLU A 172 14.06 19.48 -8.41
CA GLU A 172 13.18 19.55 -7.24
C GLU A 172 13.51 18.46 -6.22
N THR A 173 13.80 17.24 -6.70
CA THR A 173 14.25 16.11 -5.89
C THR A 173 15.57 16.42 -5.18
N LEU A 174 16.51 17.08 -5.87
CA LEU A 174 17.78 17.50 -5.28
C LEU A 174 17.63 18.68 -4.30
N SER A 175 16.81 19.68 -4.64
CA SER A 175 16.61 20.88 -3.81
C SER A 175 16.01 20.55 -2.44
N LYS A 176 15.02 19.64 -2.40
CA LYS A 176 14.42 19.17 -1.15
C LYS A 176 15.42 18.46 -0.23
N ARG A 177 16.52 17.95 -0.77
CA ARG A 177 17.51 17.14 -0.05
C ARG A 177 18.71 17.93 0.44
N ILE A 178 19.18 18.90 -0.33
CA ILE A 178 20.35 19.73 0.03
C ILE A 178 19.98 20.79 1.10
N LYS A 179 18.69 21.15 1.22
CA LYS A 179 18.22 22.14 2.20
C LYS A 179 18.04 21.61 3.64
N ARG A 180 18.24 20.31 3.88
CA ARG A 180 18.21 19.69 5.21
C ARG A 180 19.62 19.46 5.72
#